data_AF-U2M8P1-F1
#
_entry.id   AF-U2M8P1-F1
#
_cell.length_a   1.000
_cell.length_b   1.000
_cell.length_c   1.000
_cell.angle_alpha   90.00
_cell.angle_beta   90.00
_cell.angle_gamma   90.00
#
_symmetry.space_group_name_H-M   'P 1'
#
loop_
_entity.id
_entity.type
_entity.pdbx_description
1 polymer ?
#
loop_
_entity_poly.entity_id
_entity_poly.type
_entity_poly.pdbx_seq_one_letter_code
_entity_poly.pdbx_strand_id
1 'polypeptide(L)' 'NGRCTTMKTDKPVSAVCPLCGKPYSDVPALSRTDNQTPICPDCGIRQALESIGVSTEEREKILSVMHRKFPM' A
#
# COMPACT_ATOMS: atom_id res chain seq x y z
N ASN A 1 -27.82 21.91 4.55
CA ASN A 1 -27.08 22.42 3.37
C ASN A 1 -25.68 21.83 3.39
N GLY A 2 -25.29 21.12 2.34
CA GLY A 2 -23.95 20.51 2.24
C GLY A 2 -24.03 19.04 1.81
N ARG A 3 -24.28 18.83 0.52
CA ARG A 3 -24.52 17.54 -0.13
C ARG A 3 -23.23 16.74 -0.14
N CYS A 4 -23.20 15.57 0.50
CA CYS A 4 -22.09 14.63 0.39
C CYS A 4 -22.17 13.99 -1.01
N THR A 5 -21.44 14.54 -1.98
CA THR A 5 -21.53 14.10 -3.38
C THR A 5 -20.41 13.14 -3.75
N THR A 6 -20.87 11.93 -4.11
CA THR A 6 -20.45 11.13 -5.27
C THR A 6 -19.16 10.33 -5.16
N MET A 7 -19.37 9.01 -4.94
CA MET A 7 -18.54 7.91 -5.43
C MET A 7 -18.04 8.19 -6.87
N LYS A 8 -16.77 7.91 -7.14
CA LYS A 8 -16.24 7.82 -8.51
C LYS A 8 -15.97 6.37 -8.88
N THR A 9 -16.61 6.02 -9.98
CA THR A 9 -16.64 4.82 -10.81
C THR A 9 -15.30 4.13 -11.07
N ASP A 10 -15.25 2.84 -10.70
CA ASP A 10 -15.00 1.67 -11.55
C ASP A 10 -13.98 1.80 -12.70
N LYS A 11 -12.71 1.53 -12.36
CA LYS A 11 -11.69 0.84 -13.15
C LYS A 11 -10.48 0.69 -12.22
N PRO A 12 -9.89 -0.50 -11.99
CA PRO A 12 -8.60 -0.58 -11.34
C PRO A 12 -7.59 0.00 -12.33
N VAL A 13 -7.42 1.33 -12.31
CA VAL A 13 -6.23 1.95 -12.85
C VAL A 13 -5.11 1.33 -12.03
N SER A 14 -4.31 0.49 -12.69
CA SER A 14 -3.06 0.00 -12.13
C SER A 14 -2.20 1.23 -11.82
N ALA A 15 -2.25 1.68 -10.58
CA ALA A 15 -1.52 2.84 -10.13
C ALA A 15 -0.05 2.42 -9.97
N VAL A 16 0.87 3.31 -10.28
CA VAL A 16 2.30 3.02 -10.11
C VAL A 16 2.72 3.52 -8.74
N CYS A 17 3.30 2.64 -7.93
CA CYS A 17 3.79 3.03 -6.62
C CYS A 17 4.95 4.03 -6.77
N PRO A 18 4.88 5.22 -6.15
CA PRO A 18 5.96 6.20 -6.24
C PRO A 18 7.22 5.78 -5.48
N LEU A 19 7.14 4.77 -4.60
CA LEU A 19 8.28 4.27 -3.82
C LEU A 19 9.07 3.17 -4.53
N CYS A 20 8.37 2.21 -5.14
CA CYS A 20 9.03 1.05 -5.76
C CYS A 20 8.86 0.97 -7.29
N GLY A 21 8.07 1.86 -7.89
CA GLY A 21 7.81 1.91 -9.33
C GLY A 21 6.99 0.73 -9.87
N LYS A 22 6.49 -0.16 -9.01
CA LYS A 22 5.66 -1.30 -9.43
C LYS A 22 4.21 -0.86 -9.64
N PRO A 23 3.56 -1.32 -10.72
CA PRO A 23 2.12 -1.17 -10.85
C PRO A 23 1.42 -2.03 -9.80
N TYR A 24 0.38 -1.49 -9.17
CA TYR A 24 -0.51 -2.20 -8.26
C TYR A 24 -1.95 -1.93 -8.68
N SER A 25 -2.77 -2.98 -8.65
CA SER A 25 -4.21 -2.89 -8.95
C SER A 25 -5.08 -2.96 -7.70
N ASP A 26 -4.48 -3.37 -6.58
CA ASP A 26 -5.10 -3.46 -5.27
C ASP A 26 -5.35 -2.11 -4.61
N VAL A 27 -6.02 -2.16 -3.46
CA VAL A 27 -6.29 -0.98 -2.64
C VAL A 27 -4.97 -0.32 -2.23
N PRO A 28 -4.75 0.98 -2.57
CA PRO A 28 -3.54 1.70 -2.16
C PRO A 28 -3.46 1.83 -0.63
N ALA A 29 -2.26 1.66 -0.10
CA ALA A 29 -1.94 2.04 1.28
C ALA A 29 -1.57 3.53 1.34
N LEU A 30 -1.89 4.20 2.44
CA LEU A 30 -1.40 5.56 2.69
C LEU A 30 0.01 5.51 3.30
N SER A 31 0.93 6.30 2.74
CA SER A 31 2.30 6.40 3.23
C SER A 31 2.32 6.86 4.70
N ARG A 32 3.01 6.15 5.58
CA ARG A 32 3.18 6.55 6.99
C ARG A 32 4.20 7.66 7.20
N THR A 33 4.98 7.99 6.18
CA THR A 33 5.98 9.08 6.25
C THR A 33 5.32 10.45 6.04
N ASP A 34 4.30 10.52 5.19
CA ASP A 34 3.70 11.78 4.71
C ASP A 34 2.17 11.81 4.89
N ASN A 35 1.54 10.68 5.25
CA ASN A 35 0.10 10.53 5.50
C ASN A 35 -0.85 10.96 4.37
N GLN A 36 -0.33 11.35 3.20
CA GLN A 36 -1.13 11.82 2.07
C GLN A 36 -0.88 10.99 0.81
N THR A 37 0.36 10.55 0.60
CA THR A 37 0.76 9.82 -0.62
C THR A 37 0.20 8.39 -0.66
N PRO A 38 -0.58 8.00 -1.70
CA PRO A 38 -1.00 6.63 -1.92
C PRO A 38 0.14 5.79 -2.52
N ILE A 39 0.41 4.64 -1.91
CA ILE A 39 1.51 3.71 -2.24
C ILE A 39 0.96 2.29 -2.37
N CYS A 40 1.76 1.37 -2.93
CA CYS A 40 1.35 -0.04 -2.99
C CYS A 40 1.25 -0.66 -1.58
N PRO A 41 0.44 -1.73 -1.42
CA PRO A 41 0.30 -2.42 -0.14
C PRO A 41 1.64 -2.94 0.42
N ASP A 42 2.53 -3.46 -0.43
CA ASP A 42 3.87 -3.92 -0.01
C ASP A 42 4.70 -2.82 0.62
N CYS A 43 4.77 -1.65 -0.02
CA CYS A 43 5.50 -0.51 0.54
C CYS A 43 4.85 0.02 1.83
N GLY A 44 3.51 -0.03 1.92
CA GLY A 44 2.78 0.29 3.14
C GLY A 44 3.14 -0.63 4.30
N ILE A 45 3.23 -1.94 4.05
CA ILE A 45 3.65 -2.93 5.06
C ILE A 45 5.10 -2.65 5.47
N ARG A 46 5.99 -2.39 4.52
CA ARG A 46 7.41 -2.06 4.83
C ARG A 46 7.52 -0.84 5.73
N GLN A 47 6.77 0.23 5.45
CA GLN A 47 6.75 1.41 6.31
C GLN A 47 6.14 1.13 7.69
N ALA A 48 5.06 0.35 7.76
CA ALA A 48 4.46 -0.04 9.03
C ALA A 48 5.42 -0.86 9.90
N LEU A 49 6.12 -1.81 9.30
CA LEU A 49 7.11 -2.65 9.97
C LEU A 49 8.38 -1.85 10.34
N GLU A 50 8.80 -0.90 9.51
CA GLU A 50 9.91 0.00 9.84
C GLU A 50 9.58 0.89 11.04
N SER A 51 8.35 1.41 11.11
CA SER A 51 7.89 2.25 12.23
C SER A 51 7.91 1.53 13.58
N ILE A 52 7.81 0.20 13.59
CA ILE A 52 7.91 -0.63 14.81
C ILE A 52 9.33 -1.13 15.08
N GLY A 53 10.32 -0.75 14.25
CA GLY A 53 11.71 -1.14 14.41
C GLY A 53 12.06 -2.54 13.90
N VAL A 54 11.25 -3.14 13.02
CA VAL A 54 11.56 -4.44 12.43
C VAL A 54 12.66 -4.28 11.38
N SER A 55 13.68 -5.13 11.45
CA SER A 55 14.80 -5.16 10.48
C SER A 55 14.30 -5.48 9.07
N THR A 56 15.01 -5.00 8.06
CA THR A 56 14.69 -5.23 6.63
C THR A 56 14.52 -6.71 6.30
N GLU A 57 15.36 -7.59 6.83
CA GLU A 57 15.26 -9.04 6.57
C GLU A 57 13.92 -9.62 7.05
N GLU A 58 13.48 -9.27 8.25
CA GLU A 58 12.21 -9.72 8.80
C GLU A 58 11.02 -9.14 8.02
N ARG A 59 11.15 -7.90 7.52
CA ARG A 59 10.11 -7.31 6.65
C ARG A 59 9.90 -8.12 5.38
N GLU A 60 10.98 -8.52 4.73
CA GLU A 60 10.90 -9.31 3.50
C GLU A 60 10.30 -10.71 3.78
N LYS A 61 10.64 -11.33 4.91
CA LYS A 61 10.01 -12.59 5.34
C LYS A 61 8.50 -12.41 5.57
N ILE A 62 8.08 -11.33 6.23
CA ILE A 62 6.67 -11.02 6.47
C ILE A 62 5.94 -10.79 5.14
N LEU A 63 6.51 -10.00 4.22
CA LEU A 63 5.94 -9.80 2.88
C LEU A 63 5.81 -11.13 2.13
N SER A 64 6.83 -11.98 2.17
CA SER A 64 6.80 -13.29 1.52
C SER A 64 5.69 -14.19 2.07
N VAL A 65 5.47 -14.19 3.40
CA VAL A 65 4.35 -14.92 4.02
C VAL A 65 3.01 -14.34 3.59
N MET A 66 2.88 -13.01 3.51
CA MET A 66 1.66 -12.35 3.04
C MET A 66 1.35 -12.74 1.59
N HIS A 67 2.29 -12.65 0.66
CA HIS A 67 2.09 -13.08 -0.73
C HIS A 67 1.72 -14.55 -0.86
N ARG A 68 2.27 -15.41 0.01
CA ARG A 68 1.93 -16.84 0.02
C ARG A 68 0.53 -17.12 0.59
N LYS A 69 0.13 -16.40 1.64
CA LYS A 69 -1.14 -16.61 2.34
C LYS A 69 -2.31 -15.88 1.69
N PHE A 70 -2.03 -14.73 1.09
CA PHE A 70 -2.96 -13.81 0.48
C PHE A 70 -2.39 -13.39 -0.88
N PRO A 71 -2.67 -14.17 -1.94
CA PRO A 71 -2.37 -13.73 -3.29
C PRO A 71 -3.28 -12.54 -3.60
N MET A 72 -2.68 -11.35 -3.59
CA MET A 72 -3.29 -10.08 -3.98
C MET A 72 -3.00 -9.87 -5.47
#